data_AF-A0A2N7UDJ4-F1
#
_entry.id   AF-A0A2N7UDJ4-F1
#
_cell.length_a   1.000
_cell.length_b   1.000
_cell.length_c   1.000
_cell.angle_alpha   90.00
_cell.angle_beta   90.00
_cell.angle_gamma   90.00
#
_symmetry.space_group_name_H-M   'P 1'
#
loop_
_entity.id
_entity.type
_entity.pdbx_description
1 polymer ?
#
loop_
_entity_poly.entity_id
_entity_poly.type
_entity_poly.pdbx_seq_one_letter_code
_entity_poly.pdbx_strand_id
1 'polypeptide(L)'
;MHATYTLDQAAALLNLGRNSLARRLREAGVLGTDNLPAGRYRGRVNLVIVATGTYWHPICGWTHYGRSEFTDAGLDHIASKLGIELARLPCASAQQVPHTHNARNAQHG
;
A
#
# COMPACT_ATOMS: atom_id res chain seq x y z
N MET A 1 5.53 -6.80 -15.08
CA MET A 1 4.16 -6.57 -14.57
C MET A 1 4.19 -6.96 -13.10
N HIS A 2 3.99 -6.02 -12.18
CA HIS A 2 3.92 -6.34 -10.74
C HIS A 2 2.54 -6.89 -10.41
N ALA A 3 2.46 -7.82 -9.45
CA ALA A 3 1.17 -8.23 -8.92
C ALA A 3 0.49 -7.03 -8.26
N THR A 4 -0.82 -6.90 -8.48
CA THR A 4 -1.65 -5.90 -7.81
C THR A 4 -2.65 -6.59 -6.91
N TYR A 5 -2.85 -6.01 -5.73
CA TYR A 5 -3.75 -6.53 -4.71
C TYR A 5 -4.87 -5.51 -4.51
N THR A 6 -6.10 -5.98 -4.62
CA THR A 6 -7.27 -5.17 -4.26
C THR A 6 -7.22 -4.79 -2.77
N LEU A 7 -7.98 -3.76 -2.38
CA LEU A 7 -8.08 -3.34 -0.97
C LEU A 7 -8.49 -4.50 -0.03
N ASP A 8 -9.30 -5.44 -0.52
CA ASP A 8 -9.71 -6.62 0.24
C ASP A 8 -8.54 -7.60 0.46
N GLN A 9 -7.81 -7.94 -0.62
CA GLN A 9 -6.62 -8.79 -0.54
C GLN A 9 -5.51 -8.14 0.30
N ALA A 10 -5.30 -6.83 0.16
CA ALA A 10 -4.36 -6.07 0.96
C ALA A 10 -4.71 -6.14 2.46
N ALA A 11 -5.99 -6.06 2.79
CA ALA A 11 -6.47 -6.17 4.17
C ALA A 11 -6.18 -7.57 4.73
N ALA A 12 -6.45 -8.62 3.95
CA ALA A 12 -6.11 -9.99 4.35
C ALA A 12 -4.61 -10.16 4.63
N LEU A 13 -3.73 -9.63 3.75
CA LEU A 13 -2.27 -9.70 3.93
C LEU A 13 -1.75 -8.90 5.13
N LEU A 14 -2.48 -7.86 5.53
CA LEU A 14 -2.16 -7.00 6.68
C LEU A 14 -2.88 -7.44 7.97
N ASN A 15 -3.55 -8.60 7.98
CA ASN A 15 -4.40 -9.05 9.10
C ASN A 15 -5.40 -8.00 9.59
N LEU A 16 -6.01 -7.28 8.64
CA LEU A 16 -7.03 -6.28 8.91
C LEU A 16 -8.34 -6.61 8.19
N GLY A 17 -9.45 -6.11 8.74
CA GLY A 17 -10.69 -6.03 7.97
C GLY A 17 -10.60 -4.94 6.91
N ARG A 18 -11.23 -5.15 5.74
CA ARG A 18 -11.27 -4.19 4.63
C ARG A 18 -11.66 -2.78 5.06
N ASN A 19 -12.73 -2.65 5.85
CA ASN A 19 -13.21 -1.35 6.34
C ASN A 19 -12.21 -0.69 7.30
N SER A 20 -11.56 -1.48 8.16
CA SER A 20 -10.53 -1.01 9.07
C SER A 20 -9.30 -0.50 8.32
N LEU A 21 -8.84 -1.24 7.30
CA LEU A 21 -7.75 -0.80 6.43
C LEU A 21 -8.13 0.48 5.68
N ALA A 22 -9.30 0.51 5.04
CA ALA A 22 -9.78 1.69 4.31
C ALA A 22 -9.83 2.94 5.20
N ARG A 23 -10.33 2.81 6.43
CA ARG A 23 -10.38 3.90 7.41
C ARG A 23 -8.96 4.38 7.77
N ARG A 24 -8.06 3.46 8.16
CA ARG A 24 -6.68 3.80 8.52
C ARG A 24 -5.92 4.46 7.37
N LEU A 25 -6.14 4.00 6.14
CA LEU A 25 -5.52 4.60 4.96
C LEU A 25 -6.05 6.00 4.66
N ARG A 26 -7.32 6.28 4.95
CA ARG A 26 -7.90 7.63 4.84
C ARG A 26 -7.34 8.55 5.92
N GLU A 27 -7.30 8.09 7.17
CA GLU A 27 -6.70 8.81 8.29
C GLU A 27 -5.22 9.13 8.04
N ALA A 28 -4.49 8.20 7.42
CA ALA A 28 -3.08 8.37 7.08
C ALA A 28 -2.85 9.18 5.78
N GLY A 29 -3.90 9.68 5.13
CA GLY A 29 -3.86 10.48 3.90
C GLY A 29 -3.35 9.70 2.67
N VAL A 30 -3.41 8.36 2.70
CA VAL A 30 -3.09 7.50 1.56
C VAL A 30 -4.26 7.46 0.58
N LEU A 31 -5.47 7.31 1.12
CA LEU A 31 -6.72 7.31 0.35
C LEU A 31 -7.56 8.54 0.70
N GLY A 32 -8.37 8.99 -0.25
CA GLY A 32 -9.41 10.01 -0.04
C GLY A 32 -10.75 9.38 0.37
N THR A 33 -11.77 10.20 0.53
CA THR A 33 -13.14 9.77 0.86
C THR A 33 -13.69 8.75 -0.14
N ASP A 34 -13.29 8.86 -1.41
CA ASP A 34 -13.68 7.96 -2.51
C ASP A 34 -12.88 6.64 -2.55
N ASN A 35 -12.00 6.39 -1.57
CA ASN A 35 -11.05 5.28 -1.56
C ASN A 35 -10.07 5.25 -2.76
N LEU A 36 -9.87 6.40 -3.41
CA LEU A 36 -8.84 6.65 -4.43
C LEU A 36 -7.57 7.25 -3.80
N PRO A 37 -6.38 7.08 -4.40
CA PRO A 37 -5.15 7.63 -3.87
C PRO A 37 -5.21 9.15 -3.76
N ALA A 38 -4.87 9.66 -2.57
CA ALA A 38 -4.92 11.08 -2.24
C ALA A 38 -3.53 11.70 -2.10
N GLY A 39 -3.47 13.03 -2.25
CA GLY A 39 -2.26 13.81 -2.06
C GLY A 39 -1.05 13.24 -2.81
N ARG A 40 0.05 13.00 -2.08
CA ARG A 40 1.31 12.48 -2.63
C ARG A 40 1.24 11.08 -3.23
N TYR A 41 0.15 10.33 -3.00
CA TYR A 41 -0.03 8.98 -3.54
C TYR A 41 -0.71 8.98 -4.90
N ARG A 42 -1.36 10.10 -5.29
CA ARG A 42 -1.92 10.25 -6.63
C ARG A 42 -0.78 10.18 -7.67
N GLY A 43 -0.93 9.33 -8.67
CA GLY A 43 0.07 9.12 -9.73
C GLY A 43 1.28 8.28 -9.32
N ARG A 44 1.41 7.83 -8.06
CA ARG A 44 2.47 6.90 -7.64
C ARG A 44 2.11 5.46 -7.95
N VAL A 45 2.10 5.13 -9.24
CA VAL A 45 1.75 3.79 -9.75
C VAL A 45 2.66 2.67 -9.24
N ASN A 46 3.87 3.01 -8.75
CA ASN A 46 4.76 2.05 -8.08
C ASN A 46 4.23 1.59 -6.71
N LEU A 47 3.28 2.32 -6.11
CA LEU A 47 2.70 2.01 -4.79
C LEU A 47 1.20 1.71 -4.88
N VAL A 48 0.44 2.58 -5.54
CA VAL A 48 -1.02 2.48 -5.64
C VAL A 48 -1.43 2.74 -7.09
N ILE A 49 -2.20 1.81 -7.65
CA ILE A 49 -2.73 1.87 -9.00
C ILE A 49 -4.24 2.09 -8.91
N VAL A 50 -4.77 2.95 -9.77
CA VAL A 50 -6.22 3.12 -9.93
C VAL A 50 -6.67 2.21 -11.06
N ALA A 51 -7.30 1.10 -10.71
CA ALA A 51 -7.96 0.24 -11.69
C ALA A 51 -9.36 0.79 -11.95
N THR A 52 -9.69 1.04 -13.21
CA THR A 52 -11.01 1.53 -13.63
C THR A 52 -11.79 0.42 -14.32
N GLY A 53 -13.10 0.39 -14.10
CA GLY A 53 -14.01 -0.51 -14.81
C GLY A 53 -15.35 0.17 -15.05
N THR A 54 -16.23 -0.55 -15.73
CA THR A 54 -17.61 -0.12 -15.99
C THR A 54 -18.55 -1.24 -15.60
N TYR A 55 -19.69 -0.89 -15.00
CA TYR A 55 -20.77 -1.83 -14.72
C TYR A 55 -22.11 -1.27 -15.18
N TRP A 56 -23.08 -2.14 -15.43
CA TRP A 56 -24.44 -1.71 -15.75
C TRP A 56 -25.24 -1.46 -14.47
N HIS A 57 -25.67 -0.21 -14.25
CA HIS A 57 -26.61 0.17 -13.19
C HIS A 57 -28.03 0.27 -13.75
N PRO A 58 -29.05 -0.34 -13.13
CA PRO A 58 -30.41 -0.39 -13.67
C PRO A 58 -31.05 0.99 -13.88
N ILE A 59 -30.61 2.02 -13.15
CA ILE A 59 -31.16 3.39 -13.26
C ILE A 59 -30.23 4.30 -14.06
N CYS A 60 -28.92 4.11 -13.95
CA CYS A 60 -27.92 5.06 -14.48
C CYS A 60 -27.27 4.56 -15.78
N GLY A 61 -27.58 3.34 -16.23
CA GLY A 61 -26.92 2.72 -17.38
C GLY A 61 -25.48 2.33 -17.08
N TRP A 62 -24.61 2.40 -18.10
CA TRP A 62 -23.18 2.10 -17.95
C TRP A 62 -22.49 3.12 -17.05
N THR A 63 -22.10 2.69 -15.85
CA THR A 63 -21.46 3.52 -14.82
C THR A 63 -19.99 3.15 -14.68
N HIS A 64 -19.13 4.15 -14.77
CA HIS A 64 -17.69 4.00 -14.53
C HIS A 64 -17.40 3.99 -13.03
N TYR A 65 -16.44 3.16 -12.62
CA TYR A 65 -15.93 3.14 -11.26
C TYR A 65 -14.40 3.04 -11.25
N GLY A 66 -13.79 3.59 -10.19
CA GLY A 66 -12.38 3.43 -9.90
C GLY A 66 -12.19 2.66 -8.60
N ARG A 67 -11.14 1.83 -8.52
CA ARG A 67 -10.72 1.18 -7.28
C ARG A 67 -9.21 1.30 -7.12
N SER A 68 -8.76 1.46 -5.88
CA SER A 68 -7.34 1.42 -5.54
C SER A 68 -6.87 -0.02 -5.40
N GLU A 69 -5.78 -0.33 -6.09
CA GLU A 69 -5.02 -1.56 -5.95
C GLU A 69 -3.59 -1.23 -5.51
N PHE A 70 -2.99 -2.11 -4.74
CA PHE A 70 -1.67 -1.92 -4.15
C PHE A 70 -0.67 -2.86 -4.81
N THR A 71 0.52 -2.37 -5.11
CA THR A 71 1.64 -3.23 -5.52
C THR A 71 2.28 -3.87 -4.29
N ASP A 72 3.19 -4.83 -4.48
CA ASP A 72 4.00 -5.36 -3.37
C ASP A 72 4.76 -4.25 -2.61
N ALA A 73 5.36 -3.30 -3.34
CA ALA A 73 6.01 -2.13 -2.75
C ALA A 73 5.02 -1.20 -2.04
N GLY A 74 3.78 -1.10 -2.55
CA GLY A 74 2.69 -0.39 -1.92
C GLY A 74 2.28 -0.99 -0.58
N LEU A 75 2.17 -2.32 -0.52
CA LEU A 75 1.86 -3.06 0.71
C LEU A 75 2.95 -2.89 1.76
N ASP A 76 4.22 -3.02 1.37
CA ASP A 76 5.36 -2.80 2.26
C ASP A 76 5.38 -1.38 2.84
N HIS A 77 5.19 -0.38 1.97
CA HIS A 77 5.11 1.03 2.35
C HIS A 77 3.95 1.31 3.31
N ILE A 78 2.79 0.70 3.07
CA ILE A 78 1.60 0.86 3.93
C ILE A 78 1.79 0.14 5.26
N ALA A 79 2.36 -1.06 5.27
CA ALA A 79 2.66 -1.82 6.49
C ALA A 79 3.57 -1.00 7.41
N SER A 80 4.67 -0.47 6.85
CA SER A 80 5.59 0.42 7.56
C SER A 80 4.89 1.69 8.07
N LYS A 81 4.10 2.35 7.22
CA LYS A 81 3.39 3.59 7.59
C LYS A 81 2.32 3.39 8.66
N LEU A 82 1.67 2.22 8.70
CA LEU A 82 0.64 1.89 9.68
C LEU A 82 1.21 1.20 10.93
N GLY A 83 2.51 0.87 10.94
CA GLY A 83 3.14 0.11 12.02
C GLY A 83 2.59 -1.31 12.16
N ILE A 84 2.23 -1.95 11.04
CA ILE A 84 1.62 -3.27 11.01
C ILE A 84 2.64 -4.27 10.47
N GLU A 85 2.75 -5.42 11.13
CA GLU A 85 3.52 -6.54 10.60
C GLU A 85 2.75 -7.19 9.44
N LEU A 86 3.34 -7.17 8.26
CA LEU A 86 2.77 -7.80 7.08
C LEU A 86 2.87 -9.32 7.26
N ALA A 87 1.76 -10.05 7.22
CA ALA A 87 1.77 -11.50 7.23
C ALA A 87 2.20 -12.04 5.87
N ARG A 88 3.45 -11.78 5.51
CA ARG A 88 4.13 -12.64 4.55
C ARG A 88 4.41 -13.95 5.28
N LEU A 89 3.87 -15.04 4.75
CA LEU A 89 4.50 -16.34 4.96
C LEU A 89 6.01 -16.14 4.69
N PRO A 90 6.94 -16.59 5.56
CA PRO A 90 8.35 -16.26 5.42
C PRO A 90 8.86 -16.72 4.05
N CYS A 91 8.88 -15.81 3.09
CA CYS A 91 9.70 -15.93 1.92
C CYS A 91 11.10 -15.62 2.42
N ALA A 92 12.02 -16.58 2.28
CA ALA A 92 13.37 -16.59 2.84
C ALA A 92 14.32 -15.50 2.28
N SER A 93 13.84 -14.29 1.99
CA SER A 93 14.62 -13.22 1.37
C SER A 93 14.15 -11.84 1.83
N ALA A 94 14.60 -11.39 2.99
CA ALA A 94 14.83 -9.97 3.27
C ALA A 94 15.66 -9.84 4.55
N GLN A 95 16.98 -10.08 4.42
CA GLN A 95 17.94 -9.60 5.40
C GLN A 95 17.74 -8.09 5.57
N GLN A 96 17.24 -7.67 6.72
CA GLN A 96 17.48 -6.33 7.22
C GLN A 96 19.00 -6.22 7.39
N VAL A 97 19.66 -5.51 6.47
CA VAL A 97 21.04 -5.09 6.68
C VAL A 97 21.03 -4.02 7.77
N PRO A 98 21.62 -4.26 8.96
CA PRO A 98 21.84 -3.17 9.90
C PRO A 98 22.85 -2.21 9.24
N HIS A 99 22.42 -0.97 8.97
CA HIS A 99 23.34 0.11 8.62
C HIS A 99 24.31 0.29 9.78
N THR A 100 25.47 -0.35 9.67
CA THR A 100 26.56 -0.19 10.62
C THR A 100 27.26 1.11 10.24
N HIS A 101 26.88 2.21 10.88
CA HIS A 101 27.59 3.48 10.76
C HIS A 101 28.93 3.34 11.49
N ASN A 102 29.99 2.95 10.76
CA ASN A 102 31.35 2.81 11.29
C ASN A 102 32.22 4.04 10.99
N ALA A 103 31.90 5.20 11.56
CA ALA A 103 32.83 6.32 11.56
C ALA A 103 33.89 6.11 12.67
N ARG A 104 34.92 5.32 12.36
CA ARG A 104 36.21 5.31 13.06
C ARG A 104 37.06 6.44 12.48
N ASN A 105 37.18 7.55 13.19
CA ASN A 105 38.20 8.55 12.89
C ASN A 105 39.24 8.51 14.02
N ALA A 106 40.44 8.13 13.62
CA ALA A 106 41.57 7.82 14.46
C ALA A 106 42.12 9.07 15.17
N GLN A 107 42.48 8.89 16.44
CA GLN A 107 43.52 9.66 17.11
C GLN A 107 44.86 9.32 16.43
N HIS A 108 45.71 10.32 16.16
CA HIS A 108 47.19 10.21 16.15
C HIS A 108 47.79 11.62 15.99
N GLY A 109 48.75 11.95 16.85
CA GLY A 109 49.75 13.01 16.64
C GLY A 109 49.60 14.23 17.53
#